data_AF-A0A0F4R7P4-F1
#
_entry.id   AF-A0A0F4R7P4-F1
#
_cell.length_a   1.000
_cell.length_b   1.000
_cell.length_c   1.000
_cell.angle_alpha   90.00
_cell.angle_beta   90.00
_cell.angle_gamma   90.00
#
_symmetry.space_group_name_H-M   'P 1'
#
loop_
_entity.id
_entity.type
_entity.pdbx_description
1 polymer ?
#
loop_
_entity_poly.entity_id
_entity_poly.type
_entity_poly.pdbx_seq_one_letter_code
_entity_poly.pdbx_strand_id
1 'polypeptide(L)'
;MRWHIFALLLVCLCSFSGFSLAESLYGNKRAQHHLKDDDKDGVINIRDKCAGTPREAAVDHYGCHKSNSKLLSVELNILFVSNRYEVRPRYYGEVKKLADFMKDNPGSSVVIEGHTDNVGNDTLNQTLSKNRSEAIAAILINTFKIDKSRVKAVGYGESRPIASNETEQGKRQNRRVVAEVFAHSTVDINKWNIYSVDRRN
;
A
#
# COMPACT_ATOMS: atom_id res chain seq x y z
N MET A 1 -43.04 -47.69 83.60
CA MET A 1 -42.42 -49.03 83.69
C MET A 1 -41.49 -49.18 82.49
N ARG A 2 -40.16 -49.03 82.66
CA ARG A 2 -39.14 -50.11 82.65
C ARG A 2 -39.28 -50.99 81.40
N TRP A 3 -38.36 -51.05 80.42
CA TRP A 3 -36.91 -51.35 80.45
C TRP A 3 -36.21 -50.91 79.13
N HIS A 4 -35.03 -50.29 79.19
CA HIS A 4 -33.68 -50.81 78.82
C HIS A 4 -33.50 -51.33 77.38
N ILE A 5 -32.79 -50.55 76.53
CA ILE A 5 -31.39 -50.76 76.08
C ILE A 5 -31.19 -52.08 75.32
N PHE A 6 -30.98 -51.99 74.00
CA PHE A 6 -30.02 -52.84 73.31
C PHE A 6 -29.36 -52.09 72.16
N ALA A 7 -28.03 -52.10 72.21
CA ALA A 7 -27.12 -51.59 71.20
C ALA A 7 -27.19 -52.45 69.93
N LEU A 8 -27.12 -51.80 68.77
CA LEU A 8 -26.49 -52.41 67.60
C LEU A 8 -26.00 -51.30 66.65
N LEU A 9 -24.70 -51.06 66.77
CA LEU A 9 -23.85 -50.48 65.72
C LEU A 9 -24.16 -51.19 64.40
N LEU A 10 -24.87 -50.52 63.50
CA LEU A 10 -24.82 -50.83 62.08
C LEU A 10 -24.36 -49.56 61.37
N VAL A 11 -23.05 -49.51 61.10
CA VAL A 11 -22.45 -48.58 60.15
C VAL A 11 -23.09 -48.90 58.80
N CYS A 12 -24.17 -48.20 58.48
CA CYS A 12 -24.74 -48.22 57.16
C CYS A 12 -23.76 -47.46 56.27
N LEU A 13 -22.92 -48.24 55.58
CA LEU A 13 -22.15 -47.82 54.42
C LEU A 13 -23.11 -47.02 53.52
N CYS A 14 -23.04 -45.70 53.61
CA CYS A 14 -23.48 -44.85 52.53
C CYS A 14 -22.59 -45.27 51.36
N SER A 15 -23.12 -46.15 50.52
CA SER A 15 -22.58 -46.40 49.19
C SER A 15 -22.52 -45.03 48.56
N PHE A 16 -21.33 -44.42 48.60
CA PHE A 16 -21.00 -43.26 47.82
C PHE A 16 -21.33 -43.68 46.38
N SER A 17 -22.52 -43.33 45.90
CA SER A 17 -22.78 -43.20 44.48
C SER A 17 -21.84 -42.09 44.05
N GLY A 18 -20.60 -42.47 43.75
CA GLY A 18 -19.62 -41.60 43.14
C GLY A 18 -20.25 -41.12 41.86
N PHE A 19 -20.79 -39.89 41.90
CA PHE A 19 -21.11 -39.16 40.70
C PHE A 19 -19.76 -38.97 40.00
N SER A 20 -19.45 -39.87 39.08
CA SER A 20 -18.34 -39.69 38.17
C SER A 20 -18.76 -38.55 37.26
N LEU A 21 -18.25 -37.35 37.55
CA LEU A 21 -18.23 -36.29 36.56
C LEU A 21 -17.30 -36.80 35.47
N ALA A 22 -17.88 -37.16 34.32
CA ALA A 22 -17.12 -37.39 33.12
C ALA A 22 -16.51 -36.04 32.71
N GLU A 23 -15.33 -35.72 33.23
CA GLU A 23 -14.54 -34.63 32.70
C GLU A 23 -14.20 -34.96 31.25
N SER A 24 -14.54 -34.04 30.36
CA SER A 24 -14.20 -34.15 28.94
C SER A 24 -12.70 -34.39 28.81
N LEU A 25 -12.31 -35.39 28.02
CA LEU A 25 -10.91 -35.60 27.64
C LEU A 25 -10.29 -34.36 26.94
N TYR A 26 -11.13 -33.39 26.54
CA TYR A 26 -10.73 -32.09 25.99
C TYR A 26 -10.62 -30.96 27.03
N GLY A 27 -10.76 -31.26 28.34
CA GLY A 27 -10.71 -30.30 29.44
C GLY A 27 -9.31 -29.80 29.83
N ASN A 28 -8.25 -30.27 29.16
CA ASN A 28 -6.88 -29.86 29.47
C ASN A 28 -6.57 -28.47 28.89
N LYS A 29 -6.59 -27.43 29.73
CA LYS A 29 -6.21 -26.04 29.37
C LYS A 29 -4.85 -25.93 28.66
N ARG A 30 -3.92 -26.85 28.93
CA ARG A 30 -2.59 -26.88 28.29
C ARG A 30 -2.67 -27.33 26.82
N ALA A 31 -3.58 -28.25 26.49
CA ALA A 31 -3.84 -28.64 25.11
C ALA A 31 -4.56 -27.53 24.32
N GLN A 32 -5.42 -26.75 24.99
CA GLN A 32 -6.13 -25.62 24.37
C GLN A 32 -5.17 -24.50 23.92
N HIS A 33 -4.07 -24.27 24.65
CA HIS A 33 -3.04 -23.31 24.24
C HIS A 33 -2.30 -23.74 22.97
N HIS A 34 -2.12 -25.04 22.76
CA HIS A 34 -1.42 -25.57 21.59
C HIS A 34 -2.26 -25.56 20.31
N LEU A 35 -3.59 -25.39 20.43
CA LEU A 35 -4.53 -25.35 19.30
C LEU A 35 -5.05 -23.95 19.01
N LYS A 36 -4.47 -22.92 19.62
CA LYS A 36 -4.83 -21.53 19.40
C LYS A 36 -4.36 -21.08 18.01
N ASP A 37 -5.19 -20.27 17.38
CA ASP A 37 -4.93 -19.59 16.10
C ASP A 37 -5.21 -18.10 16.35
N ASP A 38 -4.14 -17.34 16.57
CA ASP A 38 -4.22 -15.96 17.04
C ASP A 38 -4.63 -14.97 15.95
N ASP A 39 -4.19 -15.19 14.71
CA ASP A 39 -4.51 -14.33 13.56
C ASP A 39 -5.68 -14.87 12.71
N LYS A 40 -6.16 -16.08 13.01
CA LYS A 40 -7.34 -16.72 12.43
C LYS A 40 -7.20 -16.97 10.94
N ASP A 41 -5.99 -17.28 10.49
CA ASP A 41 -5.70 -17.59 9.09
C ASP A 41 -6.00 -19.07 8.73
N GLY A 42 -6.26 -19.90 9.74
CA GLY A 42 -6.55 -21.33 9.62
C GLY A 42 -5.37 -22.24 9.97
N VAL A 43 -4.23 -21.69 10.41
CA VAL A 43 -3.06 -22.44 10.88
C VAL A 43 -2.82 -22.13 12.36
N ILE A 44 -2.91 -23.16 13.20
CA ILE A 44 -2.67 -23.00 14.64
C ILE A 44 -1.24 -22.52 14.93
N ASN A 45 -1.07 -21.68 15.94
CA ASN A 45 0.18 -21.01 16.33
C ASN A 45 1.38 -21.96 16.42
N ILE A 46 1.20 -23.22 16.84
CA ILE A 46 2.31 -24.20 16.95
C ILE A 46 2.85 -24.67 15.59
N ARG A 47 2.11 -24.44 14.51
CA ARG A 47 2.45 -24.80 13.12
C ARG A 47 2.65 -23.57 12.23
N ASP A 48 2.14 -22.43 12.68
CA ASP A 48 2.22 -21.17 11.96
C ASP A 48 3.64 -20.59 12.07
N LYS A 49 4.26 -20.40 10.90
CA LYS A 49 5.59 -19.78 10.76
C LYS A 49 5.48 -18.28 10.54
N CYS A 50 4.30 -17.76 10.20
CA CYS A 50 4.05 -16.42 9.72
C CYS A 50 2.92 -15.76 10.54
N ALA A 51 3.15 -15.56 11.83
CA ALA A 51 2.18 -14.94 12.72
C ALA A 51 1.76 -13.54 12.25
N GLY A 52 0.45 -13.27 12.29
CA GLY A 52 -0.12 -11.97 11.95
C GLY A 52 -0.43 -11.83 10.46
N THR A 53 -0.81 -12.92 9.80
CA THR A 53 -1.19 -12.93 8.39
C THR A 53 -2.30 -11.90 8.12
N PRO A 54 -2.20 -11.09 7.04
CA PRO A 54 -3.27 -10.18 6.64
C PRO A 54 -4.62 -10.89 6.51
N ARG A 55 -5.67 -10.25 7.04
CA ARG A 55 -7.01 -10.82 7.03
C ARG A 55 -7.46 -11.08 5.59
N GLU A 56 -8.01 -12.26 5.34
CA GLU A 56 -8.42 -12.76 4.02
C GLU A 56 -7.28 -13.16 3.08
N ALA A 57 -6.01 -13.08 3.46
CA ALA A 57 -4.93 -13.56 2.63
C ALA A 57 -4.99 -15.09 2.45
N ALA A 58 -4.61 -15.56 1.27
CA ALA A 58 -4.40 -16.96 0.97
C ALA A 58 -3.07 -17.40 1.58
N VAL A 59 -3.14 -18.29 2.56
CA VAL A 59 -1.97 -18.88 3.23
C VAL A 59 -1.68 -20.28 2.74
N ASP A 60 -0.41 -20.67 2.80
CA ASP A 60 0.01 -22.06 2.60
C ASP A 60 -0.14 -22.89 3.88
N HIS A 61 0.39 -24.12 3.88
CA HIS A 61 0.29 -25.01 5.05
C HIS A 61 1.16 -24.60 6.26
N TYR A 62 1.97 -23.55 6.12
CA TYR A 62 2.81 -22.97 7.16
C TYR A 62 2.26 -21.63 7.67
N GLY A 63 1.07 -21.20 7.23
CA GLY A 63 0.48 -19.90 7.59
C GLY A 63 1.06 -18.73 6.78
N CYS A 64 1.91 -18.99 5.79
CA CYS A 64 2.56 -17.90 5.07
C CYS A 64 1.76 -17.48 3.84
N HIS A 65 1.38 -16.19 3.77
CA HIS A 65 0.67 -15.63 2.63
C HIS A 65 1.59 -15.39 1.43
N LYS A 66 0.98 -15.34 0.25
CA LYS A 66 1.63 -14.93 -1.00
C LYS A 66 1.13 -13.57 -1.44
N SER A 67 2.02 -12.76 -1.99
CA SER A 67 1.71 -11.45 -2.53
C SER A 67 2.22 -11.34 -3.96
N ASN A 68 1.50 -10.59 -4.79
CA ASN A 68 1.96 -10.21 -6.12
C ASN A 68 2.53 -8.80 -6.07
N SER A 69 3.61 -8.55 -6.81
CA SER A 69 4.13 -7.20 -7.02
C SER A 69 3.55 -6.62 -8.31
N LYS A 70 3.00 -5.41 -8.21
CA LYS A 70 2.52 -4.62 -9.34
C LYS A 70 3.32 -3.32 -9.41
N LEU A 71 3.78 -2.97 -10.61
CA LEU A 71 4.34 -1.65 -10.86
C LEU A 71 3.18 -0.70 -11.19
N LEU A 72 3.07 0.38 -10.44
CA LEU A 72 2.14 1.48 -10.69
C LEU A 72 2.92 2.67 -11.25
N SER A 73 2.33 3.41 -12.19
CA SER A 73 2.90 4.64 -12.71
C SER A 73 1.87 5.75 -12.87
N VAL A 74 2.32 6.99 -12.72
CA VAL A 74 1.57 8.19 -13.06
C VAL A 74 2.45 9.11 -13.89
N GLU A 75 1.94 9.54 -15.03
CA GLU A 75 2.59 10.46 -15.96
C GLU A 75 1.97 11.87 -15.86
N LEU A 76 2.81 12.88 -16.03
CA LEU A 76 2.44 14.29 -16.13
C LEU A 76 2.96 14.85 -17.45
N ASN A 77 2.13 15.58 -18.18
CA ASN A 77 2.54 16.29 -19.40
C ASN A 77 1.86 17.66 -19.49
N ILE A 78 2.63 18.71 -19.20
CA ILE A 78 2.13 20.09 -19.17
C ILE A 78 2.74 20.89 -20.33
N LEU A 79 1.89 21.51 -21.15
CA LEU A 79 2.32 22.38 -22.23
C LEU A 79 2.42 23.85 -21.78
N PHE A 80 3.45 24.54 -22.26
CA PHE A 80 3.76 25.93 -21.94
C PHE A 80 3.63 26.85 -23.16
N VAL A 81 3.22 28.09 -22.87
CA VAL A 81 3.27 29.18 -23.85
C VAL A 81 4.73 29.61 -24.05
N SER A 82 5.05 30.18 -25.21
CA SER A 82 6.38 30.70 -25.50
C SER A 82 6.84 31.70 -24.44
N ASN A 83 8.11 31.62 -24.06
CA ASN A 83 8.77 32.49 -23.07
C ASN A 83 8.06 32.62 -21.70
N ARG A 84 7.26 31.62 -21.31
CA ARG A 84 6.57 31.56 -20.02
C ARG A 84 6.93 30.27 -19.27
N TYR A 85 6.97 30.36 -17.95
CA TYR A 85 7.15 29.22 -17.03
C TYR A 85 6.05 29.11 -15.97
N GLU A 86 5.01 29.96 -16.05
CA GLU A 86 3.87 29.89 -15.14
C GLU A 86 3.00 28.66 -15.45
N VAL A 87 2.67 27.90 -14.42
CA VAL A 87 1.78 26.75 -14.52
C VAL A 87 0.33 27.23 -14.48
N ARG A 88 -0.38 27.05 -15.59
CA ARG A 88 -1.79 27.48 -15.70
C ARG A 88 -2.68 26.66 -14.75
N PRO A 89 -3.71 27.27 -14.12
CA PRO A 89 -4.58 26.59 -13.15
C PRO A 89 -5.22 25.29 -13.64
N ARG A 90 -5.51 25.19 -14.95
CA ARG A 90 -6.07 23.97 -15.56
C ARG A 90 -5.24 22.71 -15.32
N TYR A 91 -3.93 22.86 -15.10
CA TYR A 91 -3.01 21.74 -14.88
C TYR A 91 -2.87 21.34 -13.40
N TYR A 92 -3.43 22.11 -12.47
CA TYR A 92 -3.31 21.80 -11.05
C TYR A 92 -3.97 20.48 -10.67
N GLY A 93 -5.01 20.06 -11.39
CA GLY A 93 -5.62 18.74 -11.21
C GLY A 93 -4.65 17.60 -11.54
N GLU A 94 -3.84 17.73 -12.59
CA GLU A 94 -2.85 16.72 -12.97
C GLU A 94 -1.67 16.70 -11.99
N VAL A 95 -1.18 17.88 -11.58
CA VAL A 95 -0.14 17.98 -10.55
C VAL A 95 -0.64 17.40 -9.22
N LYS A 96 -1.91 17.60 -8.88
CA LYS A 96 -2.53 16.98 -7.69
C LYS A 96 -2.54 15.46 -7.79
N LYS A 97 -2.93 14.87 -8.93
CA LYS A 97 -2.90 13.41 -9.12
C LYS A 97 -1.50 12.83 -8.89
N LEU A 98 -0.48 13.49 -9.43
CA LEU A 98 0.91 13.11 -9.21
C LEU A 98 1.29 13.20 -7.73
N ALA A 99 0.91 14.28 -7.06
CA ALA A 99 1.19 14.48 -5.64
C ALA A 99 0.47 13.46 -4.75
N ASP A 100 -0.79 13.13 -5.03
CA ASP A 100 -1.56 12.12 -4.31
C ASP A 100 -0.88 10.75 -4.47
N PHE A 101 -0.48 10.38 -5.70
CA PHE A 101 0.27 9.16 -5.94
C PHE A 101 1.58 9.08 -5.14
N MET A 102 2.33 10.19 -5.05
CA MET A 102 3.54 10.26 -4.24
C MET A 102 3.28 10.18 -2.73
N LYS A 103 2.10 10.61 -2.26
CA LYS A 103 1.70 10.47 -0.85
C LYS A 103 1.33 9.04 -0.51
N ASP A 104 0.57 8.39 -1.38
CA ASP A 104 0.15 7.00 -1.22
C ASP A 104 1.35 6.04 -1.32
N ASN A 105 2.43 6.47 -1.98
CA ASN A 105 3.64 5.69 -2.18
C ASN A 105 4.86 6.43 -1.63
N PRO A 106 5.14 6.38 -0.31
CA PRO A 106 6.19 7.17 0.33
C PRO A 106 7.61 6.85 -0.18
N GLY A 107 7.84 5.67 -0.77
CA GLY A 107 9.11 5.27 -1.37
C GLY A 107 9.36 5.79 -2.79
N SER A 108 8.36 6.43 -3.43
CA SER A 108 8.52 6.92 -4.81
C SER A 108 9.27 8.25 -4.87
N SER A 109 9.93 8.52 -5.99
CA SER A 109 10.55 9.83 -6.27
C SER A 109 10.23 10.26 -7.69
N VAL A 110 10.28 11.56 -7.96
CA VAL A 110 9.94 12.14 -9.27
C VAL A 110 11.10 12.92 -9.85
N VAL A 111 11.32 12.74 -11.14
CA VAL A 111 12.14 13.63 -11.97
C VAL A 111 11.22 14.41 -12.89
N ILE A 112 11.30 15.73 -12.81
CA ILE A 112 10.51 16.67 -13.60
C ILE A 112 11.43 17.25 -14.67
N GLU A 113 11.14 16.96 -15.93
CA GLU A 113 11.94 17.33 -17.08
C GLU A 113 11.29 18.47 -17.84
N GLY A 114 11.95 19.63 -17.89
CA GLY A 114 11.52 20.77 -18.67
C GLY A 114 12.17 20.82 -20.05
N HIS A 115 11.39 21.23 -21.05
CA HIS A 115 11.82 21.36 -22.44
C HIS A 115 11.34 22.67 -23.06
N THR A 116 12.05 23.12 -24.09
CA THR A 116 11.69 24.27 -24.94
C THR A 116 11.63 23.84 -26.41
N ASP A 117 11.12 24.73 -27.26
CA ASP A 117 11.39 24.71 -28.69
C ASP A 117 12.79 25.27 -28.98
N ASN A 118 13.21 25.25 -30.25
CA ASN A 118 14.52 25.73 -30.71
C ASN A 118 14.60 27.25 -30.98
N VAL A 119 13.61 28.01 -30.50
CA VAL A 119 13.54 29.45 -30.79
C VAL A 119 14.30 30.20 -29.71
N GLY A 120 15.32 30.95 -30.11
CA GLY A 120 16.09 31.81 -29.21
C GLY A 120 17.49 31.30 -28.96
N ASN A 121 18.03 31.61 -27.79
CA ASN A 121 19.39 31.24 -27.39
C ASN A 121 19.36 30.00 -26.48
N ASP A 122 20.25 29.04 -26.74
CA ASP A 122 20.36 27.77 -26.02
C ASP A 122 20.47 27.95 -24.50
N THR A 123 21.25 28.93 -24.03
CA THR A 123 21.44 29.19 -22.60
C THR A 123 20.14 29.74 -21.98
N LEU A 124 19.43 30.61 -22.69
CA LEU A 124 18.12 31.10 -22.26
C LEU A 124 17.09 29.96 -22.24
N ASN A 125 17.11 29.08 -23.24
CA ASN A 125 16.24 27.91 -23.32
C ASN A 125 16.54 26.90 -22.19
N GLN A 126 17.82 26.72 -21.85
CA GLN A 126 18.25 25.92 -20.71
C GLN A 126 17.74 26.50 -19.39
N THR A 127 17.84 27.82 -19.19
CA THR A 127 17.29 28.48 -18.00
C THR A 127 15.76 28.40 -17.96
N LEU A 128 15.09 28.63 -19.09
CA LEU A 128 13.62 28.62 -19.18
C LEU A 128 13.05 27.24 -18.90
N SER A 129 13.64 26.19 -19.47
CA SER A 129 13.24 24.80 -19.19
C SER A 129 13.44 24.42 -17.73
N LYS A 130 14.55 24.85 -17.11
CA LYS A 130 14.80 24.64 -15.68
C LYS A 130 13.76 25.36 -14.82
N ASN A 131 13.46 26.63 -15.11
CA ASN A 131 12.44 27.39 -14.37
C ASN A 131 11.04 26.73 -14.48
N ARG A 132 10.71 26.13 -15.62
CA ARG A 132 9.44 25.39 -15.82
C ARG A 132 9.36 24.16 -14.93
N SER A 133 10.41 23.33 -14.89
CA SER A 133 10.42 22.14 -14.03
C SER A 133 10.46 22.51 -12.55
N GLU A 134 11.20 23.57 -12.18
CA GLU A 134 11.21 24.12 -10.82
C GLU A 134 9.86 24.68 -10.39
N ALA A 135 9.08 25.31 -11.28
CA ALA A 135 7.74 25.79 -10.96
C ALA A 135 6.80 24.65 -10.53
N ILE A 136 6.86 23.51 -11.24
CA ILE A 136 6.07 22.33 -10.87
C ILE A 136 6.61 21.68 -9.59
N ALA A 137 7.93 21.59 -9.44
CA ALA A 137 8.55 21.11 -8.21
C ALA A 137 8.13 21.93 -6.99
N ALA A 138 8.10 23.26 -7.12
CA ALA A 138 7.67 24.17 -6.08
C ALA A 138 6.19 23.95 -5.71
N ILE A 139 5.31 23.65 -6.68
CA ILE A 139 3.92 23.30 -6.39
C ILE A 139 3.85 22.01 -5.57
N LEU A 140 4.56 20.94 -5.98
CA LEU A 140 4.59 19.67 -5.24
C LEU A 140 5.09 19.85 -3.80
N ILE A 141 6.18 20.59 -3.63
CA ILE A 141 6.80 20.79 -2.31
C ILE A 141 5.98 21.75 -1.44
N ASN A 142 5.68 22.95 -1.95
CA ASN A 142 5.11 24.01 -1.11
C ASN A 142 3.60 23.84 -0.90
N THR A 143 2.88 23.40 -1.93
CA THR A 143 1.41 23.26 -1.88
C THR A 143 1.02 21.89 -1.38
N PHE A 144 1.59 20.83 -1.98
CA PHE A 144 1.20 19.46 -1.65
C PHE A 144 2.05 18.82 -0.54
N LYS A 145 3.10 19.50 -0.06
CA LYS A 145 3.95 19.04 1.06
C LYS A 145 4.70 17.75 0.77
N ILE A 146 5.13 17.55 -0.48
CA ILE A 146 6.05 16.46 -0.82
C ILE A 146 7.46 16.83 -0.36
N ASP A 147 8.17 15.87 0.24
CA ASP A 147 9.54 16.07 0.69
C ASP A 147 10.45 16.46 -0.48
N LYS A 148 11.28 17.50 -0.29
CA LYS A 148 12.18 18.02 -1.32
C LYS A 148 13.17 16.96 -1.83
N SER A 149 13.61 16.03 -0.99
CA SER A 149 14.52 14.94 -1.38
C SER A 149 13.92 14.00 -2.42
N ARG A 150 12.59 13.95 -2.52
CA ARG A 150 11.85 13.09 -3.45
C ARG A 150 11.53 13.76 -4.78
N VAL A 151 11.85 15.05 -4.94
CA VAL A 151 11.50 15.85 -6.11
C VAL A 151 12.76 16.43 -6.75
N LYS A 152 13.06 16.02 -7.98
CA LYS A 152 14.18 16.54 -8.76
C LYS A 152 13.67 17.28 -9.99
N ALA A 153 14.10 18.52 -10.18
CA ALA A 153 13.82 19.31 -11.39
C ALA A 153 15.06 19.37 -12.29
N VAL A 154 14.87 19.09 -13.57
CA VAL A 154 15.91 19.16 -14.61
C VAL A 154 15.37 19.96 -15.79
N GLY A 155 16.19 20.83 -16.37
CA GLY A 155 15.91 21.48 -17.65
C GLY A 155 16.78 20.87 -18.73
N TYR A 156 16.24 20.63 -19.92
CA TYR A 156 16.98 20.14 -21.07
C TYR A 156 17.07 21.16 -22.21
N GLY A 157 16.44 22.33 -22.06
CA GLY A 157 16.27 23.30 -23.14
C GLY A 157 15.64 22.63 -24.36
N GLU A 158 16.23 22.89 -25.51
CA GLU A 158 15.79 22.39 -26.82
C GLU A 158 16.42 21.05 -27.24
N SER A 159 17.31 20.49 -26.42
CA SER A 159 18.13 19.31 -26.77
C SER A 159 17.35 18.00 -26.96
N ARG A 160 16.08 17.95 -26.52
CA ARG A 160 15.21 16.76 -26.57
C ARG A 160 13.82 17.08 -27.16
N PRO A 161 13.75 17.43 -28.47
CA PRO A 161 12.47 17.67 -29.14
C PRO A 161 11.71 16.36 -29.35
N ILE A 162 10.38 16.42 -29.29
CA ILE A 162 9.48 15.29 -29.59
C ILE A 162 8.69 15.49 -30.88
N ALA A 163 8.76 16.71 -31.44
CA ALA A 163 8.09 17.09 -32.67
C ALA A 163 8.98 18.06 -33.47
N SER A 164 8.64 18.25 -34.74
CA SER A 164 9.39 19.14 -35.63
C SER A 164 9.34 20.59 -35.15
N ASN A 165 10.51 21.22 -35.02
CA ASN A 165 10.62 22.64 -34.71
C ASN A 165 10.32 23.55 -35.91
N GLU A 166 10.12 22.99 -37.11
CA GLU A 166 9.80 23.77 -38.32
C GLU A 166 8.34 24.25 -38.32
N THR A 167 7.48 23.65 -37.50
CA THR A 167 6.05 23.99 -37.45
C THR A 167 5.66 24.57 -36.11
N GLU A 168 4.74 25.53 -36.09
CA GLU A 168 4.22 26.09 -34.83
C GLU A 168 3.53 25.03 -33.95
N GLN A 169 2.93 24.01 -34.56
CA GLN A 169 2.36 22.88 -33.84
C GLN A 169 3.44 22.07 -33.12
N GLY A 170 4.53 21.72 -33.79
CA GLY A 170 5.60 20.94 -33.17
C GLY A 170 6.36 21.74 -32.11
N LYS A 171 6.61 23.04 -32.33
CA LYS A 171 7.17 23.93 -31.29
C LYS A 171 6.29 23.94 -30.03
N ARG A 172 4.96 24.02 -30.19
CA ARG A 172 4.01 23.94 -29.05
C ARG A 172 4.13 22.63 -28.29
N GLN A 173 4.37 21.51 -28.96
CA GLN A 173 4.57 20.21 -28.32
C GLN A 173 5.94 20.11 -27.63
N ASN A 174 6.97 20.75 -28.18
CA ASN A 174 8.30 20.76 -27.60
C ASN A 174 8.37 21.59 -26.31
N ARG A 175 7.61 22.69 -26.22
CA ARG A 175 7.46 23.50 -25.00
C ARG A 175 6.60 22.79 -23.95
N ARG A 176 7.20 21.81 -23.28
CA ARG A 176 6.52 20.95 -22.30
C ARG A 176 7.33 20.76 -21.03
N VAL A 177 6.65 20.31 -19.99
CA VAL A 177 7.27 19.62 -18.87
C VAL A 177 6.65 18.25 -18.76
N VAL A 178 7.50 17.24 -18.62
CA VAL A 178 7.08 15.87 -18.36
C VAL A 178 7.59 15.40 -17.01
N ALA A 179 6.84 14.53 -16.35
CA ALA A 179 7.30 13.84 -15.17
C ALA A 179 6.65 12.46 -15.12
N GLU A 180 7.38 11.47 -14.65
CA GLU A 180 6.85 10.12 -14.45
C GLU A 180 7.31 9.62 -13.07
N VAL A 181 6.39 8.98 -12.35
CA VAL A 181 6.66 8.41 -11.03
C VAL A 181 6.22 6.97 -11.04
N PHE A 182 7.11 6.11 -10.54
CA PHE A 182 6.86 4.70 -10.37
C PHE A 182 6.76 4.34 -8.90
N ALA A 183 5.92 3.36 -8.58
CA ALA A 183 5.87 2.73 -7.26
C ALA A 183 5.62 1.24 -7.41
N HIS A 184 6.28 0.45 -6.55
CA HIS A 184 5.96 -0.95 -6.38
C HIS A 184 4.86 -1.07 -5.33
N SER A 185 3.76 -1.71 -5.72
CA SER A 185 2.69 -2.09 -4.80
C SER A 185 2.68 -3.61 -4.65
N THR A 186 2.79 -4.08 -3.42
CA THR A 186 2.58 -5.49 -3.07
C THR A 186 1.13 -5.68 -2.68
N VAL A 187 0.43 -6.56 -3.38
CA VAL A 187 -0.97 -6.89 -3.10
C VAL A 187 -1.04 -8.35 -2.69
N ASP A 188 -1.55 -8.61 -1.50
CA ASP A 188 -1.74 -9.96 -0.99
C ASP A 188 -2.79 -10.70 -1.82
N ILE A 189 -2.50 -11.96 -2.10
CA ILE A 189 -3.42 -12.82 -2.83
C ILE A 189 -4.50 -13.22 -1.83
N ASN A 190 -5.74 -12.79 -2.04
CA ASN A 190 -6.83 -13.15 -1.15
C ASN A 190 -7.25 -14.62 -1.32
N LYS A 191 -7.70 -15.24 -0.23
CA LYS A 191 -8.31 -16.56 -0.18
C LYS A 191 -9.52 -16.59 -1.10
N TRP A 192 -9.64 -17.65 -1.90
CA TRP A 192 -10.79 -17.83 -2.77
C TRP A 192 -12.07 -17.98 -1.95
N ASN A 193 -13.10 -17.23 -2.33
CA ASN A 193 -14.47 -17.38 -1.82
C ASN A 193 -15.47 -17.21 -2.98
N ILE A 194 -16.75 -17.53 -2.76
CA ILE A 194 -17.78 -17.46 -3.80
C ILE A 194 -17.95 -16.05 -4.41
N TYR A 195 -17.53 -14.99 -3.69
CA TYR A 195 -17.55 -13.59 -4.14
C TYR A 195 -16.22 -13.12 -4.76
N SER A 196 -15.20 -13.98 -4.82
CA SER A 196 -13.85 -13.62 -5.30
C SER A 196 -13.70 -13.73 -6.83
N VAL A 197 -14.70 -14.30 -7.51
CA VAL A 197 -14.72 -14.41 -8.98
C VAL A 197 -15.09 -13.08 -9.63
N ASP A 198 -16.04 -12.33 -9.05
CA ASP A 198 -16.54 -11.07 -9.63
C ASP A 198 -15.60 -9.87 -9.44
N ARG A 199 -14.68 -9.94 -8.46
CA ARG A 199 -13.74 -8.84 -8.14
C ARG A 199 -12.50 -8.79 -9.06
N ARG A 200 -12.41 -9.67 -10.06
CA ARG A 200 -11.25 -9.79 -10.97
C ARG A 200 -11.47 -9.19 -12.37
N ASN A 201 -12.60 -8.53 -12.62
CA ASN A 201 -12.90 -7.78 -13.85
C ASN A 201 -12.84 -6.27 -13.62
#